data_AF-A0A928Y978-F1
#
_entry.id   AF-A0A928Y978-F1
#
_cell.length_a   1.000
_cell.length_b   1.000
_cell.length_c   1.000
_cell.angle_alpha   90.00
_cell.angle_beta   90.00
_cell.angle_gamma   90.00
#
_symmetry.space_group_name_H-M   'P 1'
#
loop_
_entity.id
_entity.type
_entity.pdbx_description
1 polymer ?
#
loop_
_entity_poly.entity_id
_entity_poly.type
_entity_poly.pdbx_seq_one_letter_code
_entity_poly.pdbx_strand_id
1 'polypeptide(L)'
;MNDNTVTKQQLNKLIEFRQRFYDCLTKAGDAQFQLVDALLSNMKISSFPELSLSPLFEREWSSAYDAVENGQQASEQLRRLFCQQLPREGPVVCPLDTTVWPHPKARTLDDLVYEISPTKAARRHTAVVGHVYSILAWAQNGGAVGA
;
A
#
# COMPACT_ATOMS: atom_id res chain seq x y z
N MET A 1 18.60 33.62 3.71
CA MET A 1 19.03 33.07 5.02
C MET A 1 17.79 32.67 5.82
N ASN A 2 17.04 31.67 5.34
CA ASN A 2 15.86 31.10 6.04
C ASN A 2 15.54 29.65 5.60
N ASP A 3 16.30 29.09 4.65
CA ASP A 3 15.99 27.82 3.98
C ASP A 3 16.25 26.60 4.87
N ASN A 4 17.25 26.68 5.76
CA ASN A 4 17.56 25.61 6.71
C ASN A 4 16.46 25.43 7.77
N THR A 5 15.79 26.51 8.18
CA THR A 5 14.72 26.45 9.18
C THR A 5 13.47 25.79 8.61
N VAL A 6 13.09 26.16 7.38
CA VAL A 6 11.96 25.56 6.66
C VAL A 6 12.22 24.09 6.36
N THR A 7 13.41 23.76 5.85
CA THR A 7 13.80 22.36 5.57
C THR A 7 13.74 21.50 6.82
N LYS A 8 14.25 21.99 7.95
CA LYS A 8 14.18 21.29 9.25
C LYS A 8 12.73 21.06 9.71
N GLN A 9 11.85 22.04 9.52
CA GLN A 9 10.44 21.90 9.85
C GLN A 9 9.74 20.85 8.99
N GLN A 10 10.00 20.81 7.68
CA GLN A 10 9.41 19.80 6.80
C GLN A 10 9.93 18.40 7.15
N LEU A 11 11.23 18.26 7.42
CA LEU A 11 11.81 16.99 7.84
C LEU A 11 11.20 16.49 9.15
N ASN A 12 10.98 17.37 10.13
CA ASN A 12 10.34 17.00 11.39
C ASN A 12 8.93 16.45 11.19
N LYS A 13 8.14 17.00 10.26
CA LYS A 13 6.80 16.47 9.94
C LYS A 13 6.87 15.05 9.38
N LEU A 14 7.85 14.76 8.52
CA LEU A 14 8.05 13.43 7.98
C LEU A 14 8.49 12.43 9.06
N ILE A 15 9.38 12.86 9.96
CA ILE A 15 9.81 12.04 11.11
C ILE A 15 8.62 11.72 12.01
N GLU A 16 7.82 12.71 12.37
CA GLU A 16 6.63 12.52 13.22
C GLU A 16 5.63 11.57 12.55
N PHE A 17 5.36 11.77 11.26
CA PHE A 17 4.47 10.88 10.50
C PHE A 17 4.97 9.43 10.53
N ARG A 18 6.26 9.21 10.28
CA ARG A 18 6.86 7.86 10.29
C ARG A 18 6.78 7.20 11.66
N GLN A 19 7.02 7.95 12.74
CA GLN A 19 6.87 7.47 14.10
C GLN A 19 5.43 7.03 14.38
N ARG A 20 4.44 7.89 14.05
CA ARG A 20 3.01 7.57 14.23
C ARG A 20 2.56 6.40 13.37
N PHE A 21 3.10 6.25 12.17
CA PHE A 21 2.85 5.10 11.31
C PHE A 21 3.40 3.82 11.95
N TYR A 22 4.63 3.86 12.46
CA TYR A 22 5.25 2.72 13.15
C TYR A 22 4.44 2.30 14.39
N ASP A 23 3.95 3.26 15.19
CA ASP A 23 3.11 2.99 16.36
C ASP A 23 1.80 2.26 16.02
N CYS A 24 1.34 2.35 14.76
CA CYS A 24 0.17 1.62 14.29
C CYS A 24 0.46 0.14 13.98
N LEU A 25 1.72 -0.31 13.95
CA LEU A 25 2.10 -1.68 13.58
C LEU A 25 2.20 -2.56 14.84
N THR A 26 1.08 -3.16 15.23
CA THR A 26 0.91 -3.79 16.56
C THR A 26 1.56 -5.16 16.73
N LYS A 27 1.82 -5.89 15.64
CA LYS A 27 2.52 -7.19 15.66
C LYS A 27 3.51 -7.29 14.51
N ALA A 28 4.72 -7.80 14.77
CA ALA A 28 5.81 -7.81 13.80
C ALA A 28 6.12 -6.42 13.20
N GLY A 29 5.95 -5.36 14.00
CA GLY A 29 5.98 -3.97 13.53
C GLY A 29 7.29 -3.57 12.87
N ASP A 30 8.43 -3.97 13.42
CA ASP A 30 9.73 -3.70 12.80
C ASP A 30 9.87 -4.31 11.40
N ALA A 31 9.45 -5.57 11.24
CA ALA A 31 9.55 -6.28 9.98
C ALA A 31 8.60 -5.68 8.94
N GLN A 32 7.37 -5.32 9.35
CA GLN A 32 6.43 -4.59 8.49
C GLN A 32 6.98 -3.22 8.06
N PHE A 33 7.54 -2.47 9.00
CA PHE A 33 8.06 -1.13 8.72
C PHE A 33 9.22 -1.16 7.73
N GLN A 34 10.20 -2.04 7.96
CA GLN A 34 11.31 -2.25 7.03
C GLN A 34 10.85 -2.80 5.67
N LEU A 35 9.85 -3.69 5.66
CA LEU A 35 9.28 -4.23 4.41
C LEU A 35 8.65 -3.12 3.58
N VAL A 36 7.92 -2.21 4.20
CA VAL A 36 7.34 -1.03 3.53
C VAL A 36 8.44 -0.11 3.00
N ASP A 37 9.49 0.15 3.77
CA ASP A 37 10.62 0.98 3.30
C ASP A 37 11.33 0.34 2.10
N ALA A 38 11.57 -0.97 2.16
CA ALA A 38 12.13 -1.73 1.05
C ALA A 38 11.21 -1.66 -0.18
N LEU A 39 9.91 -1.85 0.00
CA LEU A 39 8.94 -1.77 -1.10
C LEU A 39 8.91 -0.38 -1.74
N LEU A 40 8.84 0.69 -0.95
CA LEU A 40 8.74 2.07 -1.43
C LEU A 40 10.03 2.57 -2.09
N SER A 41 11.18 2.05 -1.69
CA SER A 41 12.49 2.48 -2.22
C SER A 41 12.92 1.71 -3.47
N ASN A 42 12.24 0.61 -3.80
CA ASN A 42 12.54 -0.18 -4.99
C ASN A 42 11.63 0.22 -6.16
N MET A 43 12.24 0.59 -7.28
CA MET A 43 11.51 0.95 -8.51
C MET A 43 10.91 -0.26 -9.23
N LYS A 44 11.54 -1.43 -9.08
CA LYS A 44 11.10 -2.69 -9.69
C LYS A 44 11.42 -3.85 -8.76
N ILE A 45 10.46 -4.74 -8.60
CA ILE A 45 10.59 -5.97 -7.80
C ILE A 45 10.19 -7.13 -8.70
N SER A 46 11.06 -8.13 -8.80
CA SER A 46 10.87 -9.32 -9.63
C SER A 46 10.24 -10.45 -8.82
N SER A 47 10.47 -10.49 -7.50
CA SER A 47 9.85 -11.46 -6.60
C SER A 47 9.72 -10.92 -5.17
N PHE A 48 8.79 -11.48 -4.38
CA PHE A 48 8.62 -11.06 -2.98
C PHE A 48 9.89 -11.23 -2.10
N PRO A 49 10.62 -12.38 -2.13
CA PRO A 49 11.84 -12.53 -1.34
C PRO A 49 12.95 -11.52 -1.71
N GLU A 50 12.94 -10.96 -2.92
CA GLU A 50 13.92 -9.94 -3.32
C GLU A 50 13.89 -8.71 -2.40
N LEU A 51 12.73 -8.41 -1.80
CA LEU A 51 12.59 -7.30 -0.84
C LEU A 51 13.48 -7.47 0.39
N SER A 52 13.77 -8.70 0.82
CA SER A 52 14.66 -8.94 1.96
C SER A 52 16.14 -8.74 1.63
N LEU A 53 16.49 -8.52 0.35
CA LEU A 53 17.84 -8.17 -0.09
C LEU A 53 18.06 -6.66 -0.12
N SER A 54 17.01 -5.86 0.12
CA SER A 54 17.11 -4.41 0.19
C SER A 54 18.02 -3.99 1.36
N PRO A 55 18.89 -2.98 1.18
CA PRO A 55 19.68 -2.45 2.30
C PRO A 55 18.81 -1.81 3.40
N LEU A 56 17.53 -1.55 3.13
CA LEU A 56 16.57 -1.03 4.09
C LEU A 56 15.85 -2.15 4.87
N PHE A 57 16.11 -3.41 4.53
CA PHE A 57 15.59 -4.58 5.21
C PHE A 57 16.74 -5.32 5.89
N GLU A 58 17.00 -4.97 7.16
CA GLU A 58 18.15 -5.47 7.92
C GLU A 58 17.92 -6.86 8.53
N ARG A 59 16.72 -7.42 8.33
CA ARG A 59 16.27 -8.67 8.96
C ARG A 59 16.45 -9.87 8.04
N GLU A 60 16.30 -11.06 8.61
CA GLU A 60 16.32 -12.30 7.84
C GLU A 60 15.13 -12.39 6.88
N TRP A 61 15.32 -13.08 5.77
CA TRP A 61 14.31 -13.23 4.72
C TRP A 61 12.97 -13.79 5.23
N SER A 62 12.99 -14.68 6.22
CA SER A 62 11.81 -15.21 6.91
C SER A 62 10.96 -14.12 7.56
N SER A 63 11.59 -13.05 8.07
CA SER A 63 10.89 -11.92 8.69
C SER A 63 9.98 -11.18 7.70
N ALA A 64 10.29 -11.19 6.40
CA ALA A 64 9.42 -10.59 5.39
C ALA A 64 8.09 -11.35 5.27
N TYR A 65 8.14 -12.68 5.38
CA TYR A 65 6.95 -13.53 5.39
C TYR A 65 6.17 -13.36 6.69
N ASP A 66 6.86 -13.37 7.84
CA ASP A 66 6.23 -13.11 9.15
C ASP A 66 5.54 -11.74 9.19
N ALA A 67 6.10 -10.72 8.55
CA ALA A 67 5.48 -9.40 8.48
C ALA A 67 4.11 -9.42 7.77
N VAL A 68 3.92 -10.30 6.79
CA VAL A 68 2.66 -10.42 6.02
C VAL A 68 1.71 -11.40 6.68
N GLU A 69 2.19 -12.59 7.07
CA GLU A 69 1.35 -13.66 7.62
C GLU A 69 0.93 -13.37 9.07
N ASN A 70 1.86 -12.89 9.88
CA ASN A 70 1.68 -12.69 11.31
C ASN A 70 1.53 -11.22 11.69
N GLY A 71 1.76 -10.29 10.76
CA GLY A 71 1.65 -8.86 10.99
C GLY A 71 0.24 -8.42 11.33
N GLN A 72 0.14 -7.43 12.21
CA GLN A 72 -1.12 -6.77 12.54
C GLN A 72 -0.90 -5.27 12.58
N GLN A 73 -1.92 -4.52 12.18
CA GLN A 73 -1.96 -3.07 12.24
C GLN A 73 -3.23 -2.60 12.93
N ALA A 74 -3.14 -1.47 13.63
CA ALA A 74 -4.29 -0.74 14.16
C ALA A 74 -4.99 0.00 13.01
N SER A 75 -5.77 -0.71 12.19
CA SER A 75 -6.34 -0.20 10.93
C SER A 75 -7.09 1.12 11.06
N GLU A 76 -7.85 1.31 12.14
CA GLU A 76 -8.58 2.56 12.41
C GLU A 76 -7.65 3.74 12.71
N GLN A 77 -6.55 3.50 13.43
CA GLN A 77 -5.55 4.55 13.71
C GLN A 77 -4.79 4.90 12.44
N LEU A 78 -4.39 3.89 11.66
CA LEU A 78 -3.75 4.04 10.36
C LEU A 78 -4.62 4.86 9.39
N ARG A 79 -5.90 4.52 9.32
CA ARG A 79 -6.88 5.24 8.49
C ARG A 79 -6.98 6.72 8.89
N ARG A 80 -7.09 7.01 10.19
CA ARG A 80 -7.10 8.39 10.69
C ARG A 80 -5.81 9.12 10.36
N LEU A 81 -4.66 8.47 10.51
CA LEU A 81 -3.34 9.05 10.19
C LEU A 81 -3.23 9.45 8.71
N PHE A 82 -3.72 8.60 7.81
CA PHE A 82 -3.78 8.92 6.37
C PHE A 82 -4.79 10.03 6.06
N CYS A 83 -5.98 10.00 6.64
CA CYS A 83 -6.98 11.07 6.44
C CYS A 83 -6.46 12.45 6.90
N GLN A 84 -5.59 12.50 7.91
CA GLN A 84 -4.97 13.75 8.35
C GLN A 84 -4.02 14.39 7.32
N GLN A 85 -3.56 13.62 6.32
CA GLN A 85 -2.72 14.12 5.23
C GLN A 85 -3.53 14.75 4.09
N LEU A 86 -4.86 14.59 4.09
CA LEU A 86 -5.73 15.16 3.07
C LEU A 86 -5.90 16.68 3.29
N PRO A 87 -6.17 17.46 2.21
CA PRO A 87 -6.52 18.87 2.34
C PRO A 87 -7.72 19.06 3.27
N ARG A 88 -7.63 20.08 4.15
CA ARG A 88 -8.72 20.44 5.07
C ARG A 88 -9.76 21.36 4.42
N GLU A 89 -9.39 22.00 3.32
CA GLU A 89 -10.20 22.98 2.62
C GLU A 89 -10.29 22.61 1.14
N GLY A 90 -11.43 22.95 0.53
CA GLY A 90 -11.71 22.62 -0.87
C GLY A 90 -12.23 21.20 -1.08
N PRO A 91 -12.58 20.87 -2.33
CA PRO A 91 -13.08 19.55 -2.69
C PRO A 91 -11.97 18.49 -2.62
N VAL A 92 -12.29 17.32 -2.07
CA VAL A 92 -11.41 16.14 -2.06
C VAL A 92 -11.92 15.16 -3.12
N VAL A 93 -11.11 14.87 -4.13
CA VAL A 93 -11.42 13.87 -5.15
C VAL A 93 -10.71 12.57 -4.79
N CYS A 94 -11.51 11.53 -4.53
CA CYS A 94 -11.00 10.20 -4.22
C CYS A 94 -11.50 9.18 -5.26
N PRO A 95 -10.75 8.94 -6.36
CA PRO A 95 -11.07 7.83 -7.26
C PRO A 95 -11.10 6.50 -6.50
N LEU A 96 -12.14 5.72 -6.76
CA LEU A 96 -12.32 4.36 -6.29
C LEU A 96 -12.27 3.45 -7.50
N ASP A 97 -11.39 2.45 -7.46
CA ASP A 97 -11.31 1.41 -8.48
C ASP A 97 -11.36 0.02 -7.84
N THR A 98 -11.83 -0.95 -8.62
CA THR A 98 -11.83 -2.36 -8.24
C THR A 98 -11.09 -3.15 -9.29
N THR A 99 -10.07 -3.89 -8.86
CA THR A 99 -9.25 -4.73 -9.73
C THR A 99 -9.32 -6.18 -9.26
N VAL A 100 -9.60 -7.07 -10.21
CA VAL A 100 -9.57 -8.51 -10.00
C VAL A 100 -8.17 -9.02 -10.29
N TRP A 101 -7.57 -9.77 -9.35
CA TRP A 101 -6.33 -10.51 -9.53
C TRP A 101 -6.63 -11.99 -9.81
N PRO A 102 -6.54 -12.46 -11.07
CA PRO A 102 -6.97 -13.82 -11.41
C PRO A 102 -5.97 -14.89 -10.95
N HIS A 103 -6.48 -15.98 -10.38
CA HIS A 103 -5.71 -17.15 -9.97
C HIS A 103 -6.20 -18.46 -10.62
N PRO A 104 -6.16 -18.58 -11.96
CA PRO A 104 -6.79 -19.70 -12.68
C PRO A 104 -6.20 -21.09 -12.35
N LYS A 105 -5.02 -21.14 -11.72
CA LYS A 105 -4.32 -22.38 -11.35
C LYS A 105 -4.25 -22.63 -9.84
N ALA A 106 -4.70 -21.71 -8.98
CA ALA A 106 -4.55 -21.83 -7.53
C ALA A 106 -5.82 -22.39 -6.86
N ARG A 107 -6.18 -23.64 -7.17
CA ARG A 107 -7.46 -24.23 -6.74
C ARG A 107 -7.64 -24.38 -5.22
N THR A 108 -6.55 -24.34 -4.46
CA THR A 108 -6.51 -24.52 -3.02
C THR A 108 -6.25 -23.22 -2.27
N LEU A 109 -6.22 -22.08 -2.98
CA LEU A 109 -6.05 -20.78 -2.34
C LEU A 109 -7.40 -20.36 -1.77
N ASP A 110 -7.40 -19.91 -0.51
CA ASP A 110 -8.62 -19.51 0.19
C ASP A 110 -9.19 -18.18 -0.35
N ASP A 111 -10.46 -17.93 -0.04
CA ASP A 111 -11.17 -16.67 -0.34
C ASP A 111 -11.24 -16.27 -1.83
N LEU A 112 -11.10 -17.24 -2.73
CA LEU A 112 -11.29 -17.02 -4.17
C LEU A 112 -12.76 -16.79 -4.51
N VAL A 113 -13.02 -15.74 -5.30
CA VAL A 113 -14.36 -15.39 -5.79
C VAL A 113 -14.41 -15.41 -7.32
N TYR A 114 -15.62 -15.58 -7.87
CA TYR A 114 -15.87 -15.44 -9.30
C TYR A 114 -16.28 -14.00 -9.61
N GLU A 115 -15.48 -13.30 -10.42
CA GLU A 115 -15.76 -11.91 -10.80
C GLU A 115 -15.56 -11.68 -12.30
N ILE A 116 -16.23 -10.67 -12.85
CA ILE A 116 -16.10 -10.29 -14.26
C ILE A 116 -14.79 -9.53 -14.44
N SER A 117 -13.91 -10.03 -15.31
CA SER A 117 -12.71 -9.32 -15.74
C SER A 117 -12.91 -8.67 -17.11
N PRO A 118 -12.39 -7.44 -17.31
CA PRO A 118 -12.37 -6.80 -18.64
C PRO A 118 -11.45 -7.54 -19.62
N THR A 119 -10.50 -8.34 -19.12
CA THR A 119 -9.63 -9.19 -19.94
C THR A 119 -10.29 -10.56 -20.14
N LYS A 120 -10.39 -11.02 -21.39
CA LYS A 120 -11.00 -12.33 -21.69
C LYS A 120 -10.24 -13.45 -20.98
N ALA A 121 -10.98 -14.30 -20.26
CA ALA A 121 -10.44 -15.56 -19.81
C ALA A 121 -10.09 -16.46 -21.02
N ALA A 122 -9.30 -17.51 -20.80
CA ALA A 122 -8.88 -18.46 -21.86
C ALA A 122 -10.04 -19.16 -22.61
N ARG A 123 -11.29 -18.99 -22.16
CA ARG A 123 -12.53 -19.41 -22.82
C ARG A 123 -13.44 -18.19 -22.93
N ARG A 124 -14.41 -18.20 -23.84
CA ARG A 124 -15.33 -17.08 -24.20
C ARG A 124 -16.13 -16.43 -23.03
N HIS A 125 -15.85 -16.78 -21.78
CA HIS A 125 -16.41 -16.18 -20.58
C HIS A 125 -15.51 -15.04 -20.09
N THR A 126 -16.12 -13.95 -19.63
CA THR A 126 -15.44 -12.82 -18.98
C THR A 126 -15.28 -13.03 -17.47
N ALA A 127 -15.92 -14.05 -16.90
CA ALA A 127 -15.75 -14.40 -15.48
C ALA A 127 -14.41 -15.12 -15.23
N VAL A 128 -13.67 -14.66 -14.23
CA VAL A 128 -12.42 -15.24 -13.74
C VAL A 128 -12.55 -15.57 -12.26
N VAL A 129 -11.77 -16.55 -11.80
CA VAL A 129 -11.63 -16.88 -10.37
C VAL A 129 -10.37 -16.20 -9.83
N GLY A 130 -10.48 -15.48 -8.72
CA GLY A 130 -9.39 -14.67 -8.19
C GLY A 130 -9.74 -13.94 -6.90
N HIS A 131 -8.81 -13.11 -6.43
CA HIS A 131 -9.07 -12.14 -5.35
C HIS A 131 -9.43 -10.78 -5.94
N VAL A 132 -10.23 -10.03 -5.19
CA VAL A 132 -10.77 -8.75 -5.63
C VAL A 132 -10.31 -7.68 -4.67
N TYR A 133 -9.62 -6.67 -5.19
CA TYR A 133 -9.08 -5.59 -4.41
C TYR A 133 -9.75 -4.29 -4.80
N SER A 134 -10.10 -3.51 -3.78
CA SER A 134 -10.56 -2.14 -3.96
C SER A 134 -9.48 -1.17 -3.53
N ILE A 135 -9.17 -0.20 -4.38
CA ILE A 135 -8.19 0.85 -4.12
C ILE A 135 -8.92 2.19 -4.08
N LEU A 136 -8.77 2.90 -2.96
CA LEU A 136 -9.17 4.29 -2.81
C LEU A 136 -7.91 5.15 -2.74
N ALA A 137 -7.73 6.04 -3.69
CA ALA A 137 -6.61 6.98 -3.73
C ALA A 137 -7.11 8.42 -3.67
N TRP A 138 -6.29 9.34 -3.17
CA TRP A 138 -6.55 10.77 -3.28
C TRP A 138 -5.77 11.36 -4.45
N ALA A 139 -6.45 12.16 -5.28
CA ALA A 139 -5.83 12.89 -6.39
C ALA A 139 -5.72 14.39 -6.04
N GLN A 140 -4.49 14.91 -6.03
CA GLN A 140 -4.20 16.32 -5.71
C GLN A 140 -4.85 17.31 -6.70
N ASN A 141 -5.07 16.87 -7.94
CA ASN A 141 -5.70 17.68 -8.99
C ASN A 141 -6.96 16.96 -9.50
N GLY A 142 -8.13 17.41 -9.08
CA GLY A 142 -9.24 17.45 -10.02
C GLY A 142 -8.86 18.49 -11.06
N GLY A 143 -8.21 18.09 -12.15
CA GLY A 143 -7.99 18.99 -13.28
C GLY A 143 -9.31 19.66 -13.60
N ALA A 144 -9.30 20.99 -13.72
CA ALA A 144 -10.45 21.72 -14.24
C ALA A 144 -10.87 21.03 -15.55
N VAL A 145 -12.02 20.36 -15.53
CA VAL A 145 -12.69 19.93 -16.75
C VAL A 145 -13.20 21.24 -17.35
N GLY A 146 -12.33 21.88 -18.15
CA GLY A 146 -12.74 22.91 -19.10
C GLY A 146 -13.73 22.30 -20.08
N ALA A 147 -14.78 23.07 -20.35
CA ALA A 147 -15.91 22.79 -21.21
C ALA A 147 -15.55 22.25 -22.60
#